data_AF-A0A9Q0T151-F1
#
_entry.id   AF-A0A9Q0T151-F1
#
_cell.length_a   1.000
_cell.length_b   1.000
_cell.length_c   1.000
_cell.angle_alpha   90.00
_cell.angle_beta   90.00
_cell.angle_gamma   90.00
#
_symmetry.space_group_name_H-M   'P 1'
#
loop_
_entity.id
_entity.type
_entity.pdbx_description
1 polymer ?
#
loop_
_entity_poly.entity_id
_entity_poly.type
_entity_poly.pdbx_seq_one_letter_code
_entity_poly.pdbx_strand_id
1 'polypeptide(L)'
;MLISVDSLSSRLRSILDGADDPHLSKPQSPPGKGNDNPSRNQAEAASAYSPKIVGIYMPPSVEYIISVFSILRCGEAFLPIDPSWPRDRVLSIVASANVALIVTSRSSFGKGGNKDINEADWLVERVGCRVLCFSMEDSECSGPLELAWPCENEKERLFCYLMYTSGSTGKPKGVCGD
;
A
#
# COMPACT_ATOMS: atom_id res chain seq x y z
N MET A 1 -0.74 -4.83 18.61
CA MET A 1 -0.75 -3.56 17.84
C MET A 1 0.66 -3.08 17.50
N LEU A 2 1.54 -2.76 18.46
CA LEU A 2 2.89 -2.26 18.14
C LEU A 2 3.75 -3.28 17.37
N ILE A 3 3.73 -4.55 17.79
CA ILE A 3 4.40 -5.66 17.07
C ILE A 3 3.90 -5.75 15.62
N SER A 4 2.58 -5.62 15.43
CA SER A 4 1.95 -5.68 14.11
C SER A 4 2.34 -4.50 13.22
N VAL A 5 2.47 -3.30 13.79
CA VAL A 5 2.97 -2.13 13.05
C VAL A 5 4.43 -2.35 12.64
N ASP A 6 5.27 -2.87 13.53
CA ASP A 6 6.67 -3.17 13.24
C ASP A 6 6.82 -4.23 12.13
N SER A 7 6.14 -5.37 12.32
CA SER A 7 6.13 -6.47 11.37
C SER A 7 5.65 -6.03 9.98
N LEU A 8 4.50 -5.33 9.91
CA LEU A 8 3.97 -4.85 8.64
C LEU A 8 4.87 -3.77 8.00
N SER A 9 5.44 -2.86 8.78
CA SER A 9 6.38 -1.84 8.25
C SER A 9 7.60 -2.51 7.60
N SER A 10 8.20 -3.49 8.28
CA SER A 10 9.36 -4.22 7.76
C SER A 10 9.05 -4.96 6.46
N ARG A 11 7.87 -5.62 6.39
CA ARG A 11 7.38 -6.27 5.17
C ARG A 11 7.15 -5.25 4.04
N LEU A 12 6.51 -4.13 4.34
CA LEU A 12 6.24 -3.07 3.37
C LEU A 12 7.54 -2.51 2.77
N ARG A 13 8.57 -2.21 3.58
CA ARG A 13 9.87 -1.73 3.06
C ARG A 13 10.48 -2.74 2.08
N SER A 14 10.57 -4.00 2.49
CA SER A 14 11.10 -5.09 1.68
C SER A 14 10.37 -5.23 0.34
N ILE A 15 9.03 -5.25 0.36
CA ILE A 15 8.20 -5.39 -0.85
C ILE A 15 8.33 -4.17 -1.77
N LEU A 16 8.38 -2.96 -1.20
CA LEU A 16 8.51 -1.72 -1.96
C LEU A 16 9.90 -1.58 -2.60
N ASP A 17 10.90 -2.27 -2.08
CA ASP A 17 12.25 -2.39 -2.66
C ASP A 17 12.38 -3.58 -3.64
N GLY A 18 11.29 -4.32 -3.86
CA GLY A 18 11.19 -5.36 -4.88
C GLY A 18 11.33 -6.80 -4.38
N ALA A 19 11.47 -7.00 -3.06
CA ALA A 19 11.46 -8.33 -2.48
C ALA A 19 10.09 -9.00 -2.58
N ASP A 20 10.08 -10.32 -2.37
CA ASP A 20 8.86 -11.12 -2.30
C ASP A 20 8.32 -11.22 -0.87
N ASP A 21 7.06 -11.61 -0.73
CA ASP A 21 6.43 -11.91 0.56
C ASP A 21 5.42 -13.07 0.39
N PRO A 22 5.34 -14.02 1.35
CA PRO A 22 4.44 -15.18 1.22
C PRO A 22 2.96 -14.83 1.02
N HIS A 23 2.54 -13.63 1.42
CA HIS A 23 1.17 -13.15 1.30
C HIS A 23 1.01 -12.08 0.20
N LEU A 24 1.98 -11.97 -0.69
CA LEU A 24 1.96 -11.03 -1.82
C LEU A 24 1.43 -11.70 -3.08
N SER A 25 0.27 -11.27 -3.53
CA SER A 25 -0.28 -11.62 -4.84
C SER A 25 0.25 -10.66 -5.91
N LYS A 26 0.72 -11.21 -7.03
CA LYS A 26 1.30 -10.47 -8.15
C LYS A 26 0.51 -10.72 -9.44
N PRO A 27 0.45 -9.75 -10.36
CA PRO A 27 -0.17 -9.95 -11.67
C PRO A 27 0.54 -11.07 -12.43
N GLN A 28 -0.22 -11.91 -13.15
CA GLN A 28 0.37 -12.84 -14.10
C GLN A 28 1.04 -12.02 -15.22
N SER A 29 2.36 -12.18 -15.37
CA SER A 29 3.08 -11.49 -16.44
C SER A 29 2.62 -12.02 -17.81
N PRO A 30 2.30 -11.18 -18.80
CA PRO A 30 2.27 -11.63 -20.19
C PRO A 30 3.69 -12.05 -20.61
N PRO A 31 3.86 -13.01 -21.54
CA PRO A 31 5.17 -13.49 -21.93
C PRO A 31 5.96 -12.38 -22.65
N GLY A 32 7.07 -11.99 -22.03
CA GLY A 32 8.29 -11.45 -22.64
C GLY A 32 8.21 -10.11 -23.39
N LYS A 33 8.77 -9.06 -22.79
CA LYS A 33 9.70 -8.16 -23.49
C LYS A 33 10.88 -7.85 -22.58
N GLY A 34 12.09 -8.04 -23.14
CA GLY A 34 13.36 -7.84 -22.46
C GLY A 34 13.50 -6.43 -21.91
N ASN A 35 14.12 -6.33 -20.74
CA ASN A 35 14.38 -5.05 -20.10
C ASN A 35 15.76 -4.56 -20.57
N ASP A 36 15.74 -3.59 -21.49
CA ASP A 36 16.86 -2.67 -21.68
C ASP A 36 16.97 -1.81 -20.40
N ASN A 37 18.13 -1.87 -19.75
CA ASN A 37 18.45 -1.04 -18.60
C ASN A 37 18.79 0.37 -19.07
N PRO A 38 18.08 1.44 -18.65
CA PRO A 38 18.63 2.78 -18.78
C PRO A 38 19.54 3.02 -17.59
N SER A 39 20.83 3.17 -17.88
CA SER A 39 21.85 3.72 -16.99
C SER A 39 21.38 5.08 -16.43
N ARG A 40 21.20 5.16 -15.11
CA ARG A 40 20.85 6.42 -14.43
C ARG A 40 22.11 7.06 -13.85
N ASN A 41 22.68 8.00 -14.61
CA ASN A 41 23.53 9.06 -14.08
C ASN A 41 22.69 10.36 -14.13
N GLN A 42 22.45 11.02 -13.01
CA GLN A 42 23.14 12.25 -12.60
C GLN A 42 22.45 12.89 -11.38
N ALA A 43 23.26 13.66 -10.65
CA ALA A 43 23.02 14.24 -9.34
C ALA A 43 21.89 15.29 -9.29
N GLU A 44 21.23 15.44 -8.13
CA GLU A 44 20.33 16.57 -7.86
C GLU A 44 20.33 16.93 -6.36
N ALA A 45 20.26 18.24 -6.08
CA ALA A 45 20.21 18.86 -4.77
C ALA A 45 19.11 18.29 -3.87
N ALA A 46 19.11 18.63 -2.57
CA ALA A 46 18.12 18.16 -1.58
C ALA A 46 16.67 18.51 -1.96
N SER A 47 16.08 17.73 -2.87
CA SER A 47 14.68 17.75 -3.24
C SER A 47 13.92 16.90 -2.23
N ALA A 48 12.78 17.43 -1.78
CA ALA A 48 11.84 16.72 -0.92
C ALA A 48 11.50 15.34 -1.52
N TYR A 49 11.31 14.34 -0.65
CA TYR A 49 11.05 12.96 -1.04
C TYR A 49 9.60 12.83 -1.53
N SER A 50 9.39 12.31 -2.75
CA SER A 50 8.06 11.94 -3.22
C SER A 50 7.75 10.51 -2.76
N PRO A 51 6.81 10.29 -1.84
CA PRO A 51 6.47 8.96 -1.36
C PRO A 51 5.79 8.11 -2.44
N LYS A 52 6.02 6.80 -2.38
CA LYS A 52 5.20 5.79 -3.06
C LYS A 52 3.82 5.77 -2.42
N ILE A 53 2.79 5.55 -3.24
CA ILE A 53 1.41 5.47 -2.77
C ILE A 53 1.05 4.02 -2.50
N VAL A 54 0.63 3.73 -1.27
CA VAL A 54 0.16 2.42 -0.83
C VAL A 54 -1.36 2.48 -0.56
N GLY A 55 -2.13 1.72 -1.33
CA GLY A 55 -3.58 1.64 -1.17
C GLY A 55 -3.96 0.79 0.05
N ILE A 56 -4.95 1.21 0.82
CA ILE A 56 -5.56 0.40 1.89
C ILE A 56 -6.96 0.01 1.43
N TYR A 57 -7.15 -1.25 1.06
CA TYR A 57 -8.41 -1.80 0.56
C TYR A 57 -9.03 -2.73 1.60
N MET A 58 -9.66 -2.14 2.61
CA MET A 58 -10.39 -2.84 3.67
C MET A 58 -11.31 -1.85 4.40
N PRO A 59 -12.41 -2.30 5.04
CA PRO A 59 -13.23 -1.43 5.88
C PRO A 59 -12.44 -0.93 7.11
N PRO A 60 -12.92 0.13 7.80
CA PRO A 60 -12.32 0.57 9.06
C PRO A 60 -12.24 -0.56 10.09
N SER A 61 -11.02 -0.86 10.56
CA SER A 61 -10.73 -1.90 11.55
C SER A 61 -9.41 -1.61 12.28
N VAL A 62 -9.02 -2.50 13.20
CA VAL A 62 -7.70 -2.41 13.85
C VAL A 62 -6.57 -2.57 12.83
N GLU A 63 -6.73 -3.49 11.88
CA GLU A 63 -5.79 -3.75 10.78
C GLU A 63 -5.68 -2.56 9.82
N TYR A 64 -6.78 -1.84 9.59
CA TYR A 64 -6.75 -0.57 8.85
C TYR A 64 -5.83 0.45 9.53
N ILE A 65 -5.99 0.64 10.84
CA ILE A 65 -5.16 1.57 11.62
C ILE A 65 -3.69 1.14 11.65
N ILE A 66 -3.43 -0.17 11.81
CA ILE A 66 -2.07 -0.73 11.72
C ILE A 66 -1.46 -0.46 10.34
N SER A 67 -2.24 -0.63 9.26
CA SER A 67 -1.78 -0.37 7.89
C SER A 67 -1.39 1.10 7.71
N VAL A 68 -2.21 2.05 8.18
CA VAL A 68 -1.90 3.48 8.15
C VAL A 68 -0.57 3.77 8.83
N PHE A 69 -0.39 3.34 10.09
CA PHE A 69 0.84 3.62 10.83
C PHE A 69 2.06 2.94 10.20
N SER A 70 1.88 1.73 9.65
CA SER A 70 2.99 1.00 9.02
C SER A 70 3.47 1.68 7.73
N ILE A 71 2.55 2.16 6.90
CA ILE A 71 2.85 2.91 5.67
C ILE A 71 3.58 4.21 6.02
N LEU A 72 3.06 4.97 6.97
CA LEU A 72 3.67 6.23 7.40
C LEU A 72 5.04 6.04 8.06
N ARG A 73 5.26 4.92 8.76
CA ARG A 73 6.57 4.53 9.33
C ARG A 73 7.59 4.16 8.26
N CYS A 74 7.14 3.72 7.08
CA CYS A 74 8.00 3.53 5.91
C CYS A 74 8.36 4.86 5.21
N GLY A 75 7.75 5.97 5.61
CA GLY A 75 7.89 7.26 4.93
C GLY A 75 6.99 7.40 3.71
N GLU A 76 6.09 6.44 3.47
CA GLU A 76 5.24 6.36 2.29
C GLU A 76 3.85 6.96 2.55
N ALA A 77 3.07 7.17 1.49
CA ALA A 77 1.75 7.78 1.57
C ALA A 77 0.65 6.74 1.46
N PHE A 78 -0.38 6.84 2.30
CA PHE A 78 -1.52 5.93 2.23
C PHE A 78 -2.66 6.52 1.38
N LEU A 79 -3.38 5.64 0.68
CA LEU A 79 -4.58 5.95 -0.07
C LEU A 79 -5.73 5.07 0.45
N PRO A 80 -6.74 5.62 1.14
CA PRO A 80 -7.91 4.86 1.55
C PRO A 80 -8.76 4.47 0.34
N ILE A 81 -9.09 3.19 0.23
CA ILE A 81 -9.95 2.64 -0.81
C ILE A 81 -11.06 1.83 -0.15
N ASP A 82 -12.29 2.30 -0.25
CA ASP A 82 -13.45 1.64 0.35
C ASP A 82 -13.89 0.43 -0.52
N PRO A 83 -13.94 -0.79 0.05
CA PRO A 83 -14.41 -1.97 -0.68
C PRO A 83 -15.87 -1.92 -1.13
N SER A 84 -16.70 -1.02 -0.57
CA SER A 84 -18.08 -0.80 -0.99
C SER A 84 -18.20 0.02 -2.28
N TRP A 85 -17.12 0.67 -2.73
CA TRP A 85 -17.13 1.44 -3.97
C TRP A 85 -17.29 0.54 -5.20
N PRO A 86 -17.94 1.03 -6.28
CA PRO A 86 -17.99 0.30 -7.54
C PRO A 86 -16.58 -0.02 -8.05
N ARG A 87 -16.38 -1.25 -8.55
CA ARG A 87 -15.07 -1.72 -9.03
C ARG A 87 -14.43 -0.77 -10.04
N ASP A 88 -15.19 -0.25 -10.99
CA ASP A 88 -14.67 0.68 -12.00
C ASP A 88 -14.15 1.99 -11.39
N ARG A 89 -14.76 2.47 -10.30
CA ARG A 89 -14.25 3.62 -9.55
C ARG A 89 -12.91 3.28 -8.91
N VAL A 90 -12.80 2.12 -8.28
CA VAL A 90 -11.56 1.66 -7.66
C VAL A 90 -10.46 1.51 -8.72
N LEU A 91 -10.74 0.89 -9.87
CA LEU A 91 -9.80 0.79 -11.00
C LEU A 91 -9.30 2.16 -11.45
N SER A 92 -10.22 3.11 -11.63
CA SER A 92 -9.88 4.48 -12.01
C SER A 92 -8.97 5.15 -10.98
N ILE A 93 -9.25 4.99 -9.69
CA ILE A 93 -8.46 5.58 -8.61
C ILE A 93 -7.06 4.97 -8.58
N VAL A 94 -6.96 3.64 -8.53
CA VAL A 94 -5.67 2.93 -8.43
C VAL A 94 -4.77 3.24 -9.63
N ALA A 95 -5.34 3.26 -10.85
CA ALA A 95 -4.59 3.61 -12.06
C ALA A 95 -4.14 5.08 -12.05
N SER A 96 -5.02 6.02 -11.69
CA SER A 96 -4.69 7.45 -11.68
C SER A 96 -3.69 7.84 -10.59
N ALA A 97 -3.71 7.14 -9.45
CA ALA A 97 -2.81 7.38 -8.33
C ALA A 97 -1.43 6.72 -8.50
N ASN A 98 -1.23 5.89 -9.54
CA ASN A 98 -0.01 5.10 -9.71
C ASN A 98 0.37 4.31 -8.43
N VAL A 99 -0.61 3.60 -7.87
CA VAL A 99 -0.45 2.85 -6.61
C VAL A 99 0.64 1.78 -6.77
N ALA A 100 1.62 1.78 -5.86
CA ALA A 100 2.75 0.85 -5.89
C ALA A 100 2.43 -0.52 -5.27
N LEU A 101 1.51 -0.55 -4.31
CA LEU A 101 1.09 -1.72 -3.55
C LEU A 101 -0.30 -1.46 -2.95
N ILE A 102 -1.14 -2.49 -2.87
CA ILE A 102 -2.40 -2.46 -2.11
C ILE A 102 -2.28 -3.40 -0.91
N VAL A 103 -2.71 -2.94 0.26
CA VAL A 103 -2.81 -3.73 1.50
C VAL A 103 -4.26 -4.09 1.74
N THR A 104 -4.51 -5.38 1.98
CA THR A 104 -5.80 -5.95 2.38
C THR A 104 -5.64 -6.67 3.71
N SER A 105 -6.76 -7.08 4.32
CA SER A 105 -6.70 -7.86 5.56
C SER A 105 -7.67 -9.02 5.55
N ARG A 106 -7.25 -10.15 6.14
CA ARG A 106 -8.15 -11.21 6.60
C ARG A 106 -8.67 -10.80 7.97
N SER A 107 -9.92 -10.35 8.05
CA SER A 107 -10.53 -9.96 9.33
C SER A 107 -10.71 -11.19 10.22
N SER A 108 -10.07 -11.21 11.39
CA SER A 108 -10.30 -12.22 12.43
C SER A 108 -11.62 -12.03 13.19
N PHE A 109 -12.31 -10.88 13.04
CA PHE A 109 -13.46 -10.48 13.87
C PHE A 109 -14.82 -10.37 13.14
N GLY A 110 -14.90 -10.82 11.89
CA GLY A 110 -16.17 -10.85 11.14
C GLY A 110 -17.06 -12.03 11.52
N LYS A 111 -18.18 -11.77 12.22
CA LYS A 111 -19.31 -12.71 12.34
C LYS A 111 -19.90 -12.96 10.95
N GLY A 112 -19.38 -13.97 10.27
CA GLY A 112 -19.82 -14.43 8.94
C GLY A 112 -18.66 -15.11 8.25
N GLY A 113 -18.54 -16.43 8.47
CA GLY A 113 -17.36 -17.23 8.17
C GLY A 113 -16.87 -17.20 6.72
N ASN A 114 -15.62 -17.63 6.53
CA ASN A 114 -15.00 -18.03 5.26
C ASN A 114 -15.44 -17.23 4.03
N LYS A 115 -15.21 -15.92 4.04
CA LYS A 115 -14.82 -15.26 2.80
C LYS A 115 -13.30 -15.17 2.77
N ASP A 116 -12.70 -16.34 2.70
CA ASP A 116 -11.29 -16.51 2.42
C ASP A 116 -10.94 -15.83 1.08
N ILE A 117 -9.94 -14.96 1.12
CA ILE A 117 -8.96 -14.69 0.05
C ILE A 117 -9.46 -14.00 -1.24
N ASN A 118 -10.74 -13.99 -1.63
CA ASN A 118 -11.10 -13.66 -3.02
C ASN A 118 -11.61 -12.22 -3.34
N GLU A 119 -11.86 -11.35 -2.35
CA GLU A 119 -12.48 -10.03 -2.64
C GLU A 119 -11.52 -9.01 -3.26
N ALA A 120 -10.21 -9.26 -3.23
CA ALA A 120 -9.18 -8.37 -3.79
C ALA A 120 -8.41 -8.97 -4.97
N ASP A 121 -8.61 -10.25 -5.29
CA ASP A 121 -7.88 -10.92 -6.39
C ASP A 121 -8.12 -10.23 -7.74
N TRP A 122 -9.33 -9.71 -7.94
CA TRP A 122 -9.66 -8.93 -9.14
C TRP A 122 -8.81 -7.66 -9.31
N LEU A 123 -8.24 -7.10 -8.24
CA LEU A 123 -7.31 -5.95 -8.31
C LEU A 123 -5.99 -6.37 -8.94
N VAL A 124 -5.51 -7.57 -8.61
CA VAL A 124 -4.29 -8.15 -9.20
C VAL A 124 -4.49 -8.37 -10.69
N GLU A 125 -5.63 -8.98 -11.06
CA GLU A 125 -5.96 -9.31 -12.45
C GLU A 125 -6.20 -8.09 -13.34
N ARG A 126 -6.94 -7.09 -12.84
CA ARG A 126 -7.41 -5.96 -13.67
C ARG A 126 -6.49 -4.75 -13.65
N VAL A 127 -5.76 -4.52 -12.56
CA VAL A 127 -4.92 -3.32 -12.42
C VAL A 127 -3.45 -3.61 -12.68
N GLY A 128 -3.03 -4.87 -12.58
CA GLY A 128 -1.60 -5.16 -12.58
C GLY A 128 -0.90 -4.65 -11.31
N CYS A 129 -1.64 -4.38 -10.24
CA CYS A 129 -1.08 -3.95 -8.96
C CYS A 129 -0.77 -5.17 -8.09
N ARG A 130 0.32 -5.08 -7.31
CA ARG A 130 0.63 -6.06 -6.27
C ARG A 130 -0.32 -5.87 -5.09
N VAL A 131 -0.77 -6.97 -4.49
CA VAL A 131 -1.69 -6.95 -3.34
C VAL A 131 -1.06 -7.75 -2.19
N LEU A 132 -0.84 -7.10 -1.05
CA LEU A 132 -0.36 -7.73 0.18
C LEU A 132 -1.55 -8.00 1.11
N CYS A 133 -1.73 -9.27 1.47
CA CYS A 133 -2.73 -9.66 2.46
C CYS A 133 -2.10 -9.72 3.85
N PHE A 134 -2.61 -8.91 4.79
CA PHE A 134 -2.09 -8.80 6.14
C PHE A 134 -3.05 -9.36 7.20
N SER A 135 -2.52 -10.12 8.16
CA SER A 135 -3.23 -10.51 9.40
C SER A 135 -2.36 -10.19 10.61
N MET A 136 -2.99 -9.80 11.72
CA MET A 136 -2.29 -9.64 13.00
C MET A 136 -1.73 -10.97 13.53
N GLU A 137 -2.33 -12.10 13.15
CA GLU A 137 -1.85 -13.44 13.53
C GLU A 137 -0.51 -13.79 12.86
N ASP A 138 -0.22 -13.20 11.70
CA ASP A 138 1.04 -13.38 10.97
C ASP A 138 2.14 -12.42 11.49
N SER A 139 1.87 -11.66 12.56
CA SER A 139 2.82 -10.66 13.08
C SER A 139 3.87 -11.29 13.98
N GLU A 140 5.12 -11.29 13.51
CA GLU A 140 6.28 -11.73 14.30
C GLU A 140 7.01 -10.54 14.96
N CYS A 141 7.58 -10.75 16.14
CA CYS A 141 8.37 -9.74 16.83
C CYS A 141 9.82 -9.78 16.31
N SER A 142 10.26 -8.72 15.64
CA SER A 142 11.57 -8.71 14.95
C SER A 142 12.74 -8.13 15.77
N GLY A 143 12.53 -7.78 17.04
CA GLY A 143 13.58 -7.21 17.89
C GLY A 143 13.02 -6.33 19.01
N PRO A 144 13.85 -5.48 19.64
CA PRO A 144 13.36 -4.48 20.59
C PRO A 144 12.29 -3.60 19.94
N LEU A 145 11.12 -3.51 20.59
CA LEU A 145 10.04 -2.62 20.15
C LEU A 145 10.40 -1.17 20.45
N GLU A 146 11.18 -0.57 19.56
CA GLU A 146 11.42 0.87 19.60
C GLU A 146 10.43 1.56 18.66
N LEU A 147 9.45 2.28 19.23
CA LEU A 147 8.66 3.25 18.48
C LEU A 147 9.53 4.49 18.24
N ALA A 148 10.60 4.35 17.45
CA ALA A 148 11.27 5.48 16.86
C ALA A 148 10.35 6.03 15.76
N TRP A 149 9.54 7.02 16.12
CA TRP A 149 8.84 7.90 15.20
C TRP A 149 9.56 9.25 15.24
N PRO A 150 9.99 9.84 14.10
CA PRO A 150 9.63 9.56 12.72
C PRO A 150 10.72 8.89 11.86
N CYS A 151 10.28 8.33 10.72
CA CYS A 151 10.98 7.96 9.48
C CYS A 151 12.52 8.05 9.45
N GLU A 152 13.20 6.93 9.18
CA GLU A 152 14.65 6.87 8.90
C GLU A 152 15.07 7.66 7.64
N ASN A 153 14.13 8.15 6.82
CA ASN A 153 14.43 9.17 5.83
C ASN A 153 14.32 10.56 6.47
N GLU A 154 15.48 11.17 6.75
CA GLU A 154 15.64 12.58 7.15
C GLU A 154 15.14 13.59 6.10
N LYS A 155 14.58 13.12 4.98
CA LYS A 155 14.05 13.96 3.91
C LYS A 155 12.59 14.27 4.19
N GLU A 156 12.27 15.56 4.18
CA GLU A 156 10.90 16.07 4.20
C GLU A 156 10.12 15.43 3.04
N ARG A 157 9.14 14.59 3.37
CA ARG A 157 8.28 13.94 2.37
C ARG A 157 7.23 14.93 1.89
N LEU A 158 6.88 14.86 0.61
CA LEU A 158 5.97 15.81 -0.04
C LEU A 158 4.51 15.70 0.42
N PHE A 159 4.08 14.52 0.91
CA PHE A 159 2.72 14.29 1.40
C PHE A 159 2.67 13.00 2.25
N CYS A 160 1.61 12.81 3.03
CA CYS A 160 1.37 11.64 3.89
C CYS A 160 0.19 10.79 3.42
N TYR A 161 -0.75 11.40 2.72
CA TYR A 161 -1.91 10.70 2.21
C TYR A 161 -2.40 11.27 0.89
N LEU A 162 -3.15 10.44 0.16
CA LEU A 162 -3.87 10.84 -1.04
C LEU A 162 -5.34 10.45 -0.86
N MET A 163 -6.27 11.40 -1.00
CA MET A 163 -7.71 11.11 -0.93
C MET A 163 -8.40 11.48 -2.24
N TYR A 164 -9.35 10.66 -2.66
CA TYR A 164 -10.14 10.91 -3.87
C TYR A 164 -11.55 11.37 -3.55
N THR A 165 -11.89 12.56 -4.04
CA THR A 165 -13.24 13.12 -3.93
C THR A 165 -14.02 12.94 -5.24
N SER A 166 -15.35 13.03 -5.18
CA SER A 166 -16.20 13.13 -6.37
C SER A 166 -15.88 14.43 -7.10
N GLY A 167 -15.18 14.33 -8.23
CA GLY A 167 -14.95 15.48 -9.10
C GLY A 167 -16.24 15.91 -9.78
N SER A 168 -16.45 17.22 -9.92
CA SER A 168 -17.58 17.81 -10.66
C SER A 168 -17.69 17.36 -12.12
N THR A 169 -16.60 16.84 -12.69
CA THR A 169 -16.51 16.30 -14.06
C THR A 169 -16.76 14.79 -14.16
N GLY A 170 -17.20 14.15 -13.06
CA GLY A 170 -17.44 12.70 -12.98
C GLY A 170 -16.17 11.85 -12.78
N LYS A 171 -14.98 12.40 -13.01
CA LYS A 171 -13.69 11.74 -12.73
C LYS A 171 -13.22 12.04 -11.30
N PRO A 172 -12.76 11.03 -10.52
CA PRO A 172 -12.20 11.25 -9.19
C PRO A 172 -11.00 12.23 -9.20
N LYS A 173 -10.94 13.15 -8.22
CA LYS A 173 -9.80 14.08 -8.05
C LYS A 173 -9.01 13.72 -6.80
N GLY A 174 -7.70 13.56 -6.93
CA GLY A 174 -6.78 13.31 -5.82
C GLY A 174 -6.41 14.60 -5.08
N VAL A 175 -6.41 14.55 -3.75
CA VAL A 175 -5.94 15.61 -2.85
C VAL A 175 -4.83 15.03 -2.00
N CYS A 176 -3.64 15.61 -2.09
CA CYS A 176 -2.51 15.29 -1.21
C CYS A 176 -2.63 16.10 0.08
N GLY A 177 -2.32 15.48 1.21
CA GLY A 177 -2.17 16.21 2.48
C GLY A 177 -1.08 15.64 3.35
N ASP A 178 -0.74 16.41 4.38
CA ASP A 178 0.44 16.24 5.25
C ASP A 178 0.06 15.65 6.61
#